data_AF-A0A8K0SSS4-F1
#
_entry.id   AF-A0A8K0SSS4-F1
#
_cell.length_a   1.000
_cell.length_b   1.000
_cell.length_c   1.000
_cell.angle_alpha   90.00
_cell.angle_beta   90.00
_cell.angle_gamma   90.00
#
_symmetry.space_group_name_H-M   'P 1'
#
loop_
_entity.id
_entity.type
_entity.pdbx_description
1 polymer ?
#
loop_
_entity_poly.entity_id
_entity_poly.type
_entity_poly.pdbx_seq_one_letter_code
_entity_poly.pdbx_strand_id
1 'polypeptide(L)'
;MDLYASTSFQSMRQSASAMIGPRKLVDYIRRPAEELFDMEADPDEINNLASDPAYADVLLSMRLEVETWQKVTGDLWLWRDDHAVITIALDDFFDLLGWVKLNGMHDI
;
A
#
# COMPACT_ATOMS: atom_id res chain seq x y z
N MET A 1 14.05 14.98 16.41
CA MET A 1 14.85 15.39 15.23
C MET A 1 14.48 14.47 14.10
N ASP A 2 13.92 15.00 13.03
CA ASP A 2 13.56 14.27 11.82
C ASP A 2 14.84 14.01 10.99
N LEU A 3 14.99 12.79 10.45
CA LEU A 3 16.05 12.41 9.52
C LEU A 3 16.25 13.44 8.39
N TYR A 4 15.15 14.03 7.91
CA TYR A 4 15.16 15.06 6.87
C TYR A 4 15.78 16.39 7.30
N ALA A 5 15.85 16.68 8.60
CA ALA A 5 16.48 17.90 9.11
C ALA A 5 18.00 17.78 9.25
N SER A 6 18.57 16.58 9.10
CA SER A 6 20.01 16.37 9.24
C SER A 6 20.80 16.86 8.02
N THR A 7 21.89 17.56 8.27
CA THR A 7 22.77 18.12 7.22
C THR A 7 23.45 17.04 6.39
N SER A 8 23.82 15.92 7.02
CA SER A 8 24.41 14.75 6.35
C SER A 8 23.44 14.12 5.36
N PHE A 9 22.18 13.91 5.76
CA PHE A 9 21.16 13.33 4.88
C PHE A 9 20.77 14.27 3.74
N GLN A 10 20.67 15.57 4.00
CA GLN A 10 20.45 16.59 2.97
C GLN A 10 21.58 16.58 1.94
N SER A 11 22.84 16.50 2.38
CA SER A 11 24.01 16.38 1.49
C SER A 11 23.95 15.10 0.65
N MET A 12 23.61 13.96 1.25
CA MET A 12 23.43 12.70 0.51
C MET A 12 22.33 12.80 -0.56
N ARG A 13 21.18 13.42 -0.26
CA ARG A 13 20.09 13.60 -1.23
C ARG A 13 20.48 14.45 -2.44
N GLN A 14 21.40 15.40 -2.26
CA GLN A 14 21.91 16.24 -3.33
C GLN A 14 22.95 15.53 -4.20
N SER A 15 23.48 14.39 -3.74
CA SER A 15 24.41 13.56 -4.50
C SER A 15 23.67 12.63 -5.47
N ALA A 16 24.00 12.71 -6.76
CA ALA A 16 23.39 11.90 -7.80
C ALA A 16 23.69 10.39 -7.71
N SER A 17 24.71 9.99 -6.94
CA SER A 17 25.16 8.60 -6.81
C SER A 17 25.07 8.07 -5.38
N ALA A 18 24.23 8.68 -4.54
CA ALA A 18 24.07 8.23 -3.16
C ALA A 18 23.37 6.86 -3.10
N MET A 19 23.88 6.00 -2.22
CA MET A 19 23.37 4.67 -1.95
C MET A 19 22.96 4.58 -0.47
N ILE A 20 21.95 3.76 -0.18
CA ILE A 20 21.62 3.27 1.17
C ILE A 20 21.89 1.77 1.17
N GLY A 21 23.02 1.37 1.76
CA GLY A 21 23.50 -0.01 1.62
C GLY A 21 23.70 -0.35 0.12
N PRO A 22 23.13 -1.47 -0.37
CA PRO A 22 23.20 -1.84 -1.78
C PRO A 22 22.13 -1.17 -2.66
N ARG A 23 21.12 -0.50 -2.08
CA ARG A 23 20.01 0.14 -2.81
C ARG A 23 20.36 1.59 -3.17
N LYS A 24 19.90 2.09 -4.32
CA LYS A 24 20.07 3.49 -4.68
C LYS A 24 19.19 4.37 -3.80
N LEU A 25 19.71 5.52 -3.37
CA LEU A 25 18.94 6.48 -2.57
C LEU A 25 17.67 6.95 -3.29
N VAL A 26 17.73 7.08 -4.62
CA VAL A 26 16.57 7.50 -5.42
C VAL A 26 15.39 6.53 -5.32
N ASP A 27 15.67 5.22 -5.31
CA ASP A 27 14.64 4.18 -5.23
C ASP A 27 14.01 4.17 -3.82
N TYR A 28 14.79 4.51 -2.78
CA TYR A 28 14.28 4.71 -1.43
C TYR A 28 13.41 5.96 -1.28
N ILE A 29 13.77 7.06 -1.96
CA ILE A 29 13.00 8.31 -1.91
C ILE A 29 11.73 8.23 -2.76
N ARG A 30 11.78 7.54 -3.90
CA ARG A 30 10.68 7.41 -4.86
C ARG A 30 10.22 5.97 -4.92
N ARG A 31 9.56 5.53 -3.85
CA ARG A 31 9.03 4.16 -3.78
C ARG A 31 7.74 4.05 -4.60
N PRO A 32 7.56 2.94 -5.34
CA PRO A 32 6.27 2.62 -5.94
C PRO A 32 5.24 2.31 -4.84
N ALA A 33 3.96 2.23 -5.23
CA ALA A 33 2.88 1.91 -4.30
C ALA A 33 3.04 0.52 -3.65
N GLU A 34 3.60 -0.43 -4.39
CA GLU A 34 3.78 -1.81 -3.96
C GLU A 34 5.21 -2.29 -4.26
N GLU A 35 5.75 -3.07 -3.34
CA GLU A 35 7.06 -3.71 -3.46
C GLU A 35 6.95 -5.19 -3.09
N LEU A 36 7.46 -6.07 -3.95
CA LEU A 36 7.47 -7.52 -3.77
C LEU A 36 8.91 -8.01 -3.93
N PHE A 37 9.41 -8.76 -2.96
CA PHE A 37 10.79 -9.27 -2.96
C PHE A 37 10.79 -10.77 -2.69
N ASP A 38 11.73 -11.48 -3.32
CA ASP A 38 12.01 -12.88 -3.03
C ASP A 38 13.10 -12.94 -1.96
N MET A 39 12.75 -13.32 -0.73
CA MET A 39 13.69 -13.33 0.39
C MET A 39 14.79 -14.40 0.27
N GLU A 40 14.57 -15.46 -0.52
CA GLU A 40 15.57 -16.51 -0.71
C GLU A 40 16.59 -16.10 -1.78
N ALA A 41 16.11 -15.53 -2.89
CA ALA A 41 16.96 -15.10 -4.00
C ALA A 41 17.55 -13.70 -3.80
N ASP A 42 16.88 -12.82 -3.05
CA ASP A 42 17.19 -11.41 -2.86
C ASP A 42 17.02 -10.98 -1.39
N PRO A 43 17.90 -11.46 -0.48
CA PRO A 43 17.80 -11.18 0.95
C PRO A 43 18.02 -9.70 1.30
N ASP A 44 18.60 -8.91 0.40
CA ASP A 44 18.83 -7.47 0.56
C ASP A 44 17.68 -6.62 -0.04
N GLU A 45 16.61 -7.25 -0.53
CA GLU A 45 15.43 -6.59 -1.10
C GLU A 45 15.79 -5.55 -2.19
N ILE A 46 16.70 -5.86 -3.09
CA ILE A 46 17.19 -4.89 -4.09
C ILE A 46 16.25 -4.87 -5.31
N ASN A 47 15.71 -6.03 -5.70
CA ASN A 47 15.00 -6.26 -6.95
C ASN A 47 13.49 -6.35 -6.70
N ASN A 48 12.79 -5.24 -6.91
CA ASN A 48 11.34 -5.22 -6.79
C ASN A 48 10.65 -5.95 -7.95
N LEU A 49 9.92 -7.02 -7.62
CA LEU A 49 9.18 -7.89 -8.53
C LEU A 49 7.72 -7.46 -8.73
N ALA A 50 7.25 -6.40 -8.06
CA ALA A 50 5.82 -6.02 -8.06
C ALA A 50 5.28 -5.65 -9.46
N SER A 51 6.14 -5.21 -10.38
CA SER A 51 5.76 -4.90 -11.76
C SER A 51 5.97 -6.06 -12.74
N ASP A 52 6.52 -7.19 -12.28
CA ASP A 52 6.75 -8.37 -13.12
C ASP A 52 5.44 -9.17 -13.28
N PRO A 53 4.90 -9.31 -14.50
CA PRO A 53 3.68 -10.07 -14.75
C PRO A 53 3.76 -11.53 -14.28
N ALA A 54 4.94 -12.13 -14.20
CA ALA A 54 5.12 -13.50 -13.72
C ALA A 54 4.73 -13.66 -12.23
N TYR A 55 4.76 -12.57 -11.46
CA TYR A 55 4.44 -12.57 -10.03
C TYR A 55 3.10 -11.90 -9.72
N ALA A 56 2.27 -11.60 -10.73
CA ALA A 56 0.99 -10.92 -10.54
C ALA A 56 0.03 -11.68 -9.61
N ASP A 57 -0.03 -13.01 -9.73
CA ASP A 57 -0.88 -13.85 -8.87
C ASP A 57 -0.38 -13.87 -7.41
N VAL A 58 0.94 -13.88 -7.22
CA VAL A 58 1.56 -13.81 -5.89
C VAL A 58 1.25 -12.47 -5.25
N LEU A 59 1.46 -11.38 -5.97
CA LEU A 59 1.15 -10.03 -5.50
C LEU A 59 -0.33 -9.89 -5.10
N LEU A 60 -1.24 -10.43 -5.92
CA LEU A 60 -2.67 -10.43 -5.62
C LEU A 60 -2.99 -11.21 -4.34
N SER A 61 -2.40 -12.40 -4.16
CA SER A 61 -2.61 -13.21 -2.95
C SER A 61 -2.14 -12.49 -1.69
N MET A 62 -0.95 -11.87 -1.71
CA MET A 62 -0.42 -11.13 -0.58
C MET A 62 -1.26 -9.89 -0.26
N ARG A 63 -1.75 -9.19 -1.29
CA ARG A 63 -2.67 -8.06 -1.10
C ARG A 63 -3.94 -8.47 -0.34
N LEU A 64 -4.54 -9.61 -0.73
CA LEU A 64 -5.73 -10.16 -0.08
C LEU A 64 -5.47 -10.58 1.37
N GLU A 65 -4.29 -11.16 1.64
CA GLU A 65 -3.90 -11.55 3.00
C GLU A 65 -3.73 -10.33 3.91
N VAL A 66 -3.05 -9.28 3.45
CA VAL A 66 -2.90 -8.02 4.18
C VAL A 66 -4.27 -7.37 4.42
N GLU A 67 -5.12 -7.29 3.39
CA GLU A 67 -6.46 -6.73 3.52
C GLU A 67 -7.29 -7.50 4.56
N THR A 68 -7.23 -8.83 4.53
CA THR A 68 -7.92 -9.68 5.51
C THR A 68 -7.42 -9.40 6.91
N TRP A 69 -6.10 -9.28 7.09
CA TRP A 69 -5.50 -9.00 8.38
C TRP A 69 -5.87 -7.59 8.91
N GLN A 70 -5.90 -6.59 8.04
CA GLN A 70 -6.35 -5.24 8.38
C GLN A 70 -7.81 -5.21 8.84
N LYS A 71 -8.69 -5.96 8.18
CA LYS A 71 -10.10 -6.11 8.60
C LYS A 71 -10.21 -6.78 9.97
N VAL A 72 -9.48 -7.87 10.19
CA VAL A 72 -9.50 -8.63 11.45
C VAL A 72 -8.97 -7.79 12.62
N THR A 73 -7.95 -6.96 12.39
CA THR A 73 -7.37 -6.09 13.42
C THR A 73 -8.12 -4.79 13.62
N GLY A 74 -9.09 -4.47 12.75
CA GLY A 74 -9.82 -3.21 12.78
C GLY A 74 -8.94 -2.00 12.42
N ASP A 75 -7.99 -2.20 11.51
CA ASP A 75 -7.07 -1.14 11.07
C ASP A 75 -7.86 0.01 10.42
N LEU A 76 -7.77 1.19 11.04
CA LEU A 76 -8.45 2.39 10.57
C LEU A 76 -7.91 2.90 9.24
N TRP A 77 -6.74 2.40 8.83
CA TRP A 77 -6.03 2.80 7.63
C TRP A 77 -6.23 1.83 6.45
N LEU A 78 -7.30 1.04 6.48
CA LEU A 78 -7.76 0.31 5.32
C LEU A 78 -8.41 1.31 4.33
N TRP A 79 -7.63 1.76 3.33
CA TRP A 79 -8.07 2.66 2.27
C TRP A 79 -8.07 1.93 0.92
N ARG A 80 -9.15 2.08 0.15
CA ARG A 80 -9.29 1.53 -1.20
C ARG A 80 -9.84 2.61 -2.13
N ASP A 81 -9.18 2.80 -3.28
CA ASP A 81 -9.68 3.67 -4.37
C ASP A 81 -10.18 5.05 -3.88
N ASP A 82 -9.35 5.74 -3.08
CA ASP A 82 -9.61 7.05 -2.46
C ASP A 82 -10.65 7.09 -1.32
N HIS A 83 -11.11 5.94 -0.83
CA HIS A 83 -12.08 5.83 0.26
C HIS A 83 -11.60 4.94 1.41
N ALA A 84 -11.91 5.31 2.66
CA ALA A 84 -11.71 4.44 3.81
C ALA A 84 -12.71 3.27 3.75
N VAL A 85 -12.22 2.03 3.78
CA VAL A 85 -13.03 0.80 3.67
C VAL A 85 -13.92 0.57 4.90
N ILE A 86 -13.65 1.26 6.02
CA ILE A 86 -14.57 1.30 7.18
C ILE A 86 -15.97 1.76 6.75
N THR A 87 -16.07 2.61 5.73
CA THR A 87 -17.34 3.04 5.15
C THR A 87 -18.03 1.91 4.38
N ILE A 88 -17.27 1.07 3.67
CA ILE A 88 -17.78 -0.07 2.88
C ILE A 88 -18.27 -1.21 3.79
N ALA A 89 -17.61 -1.43 4.93
CA ALA A 89 -18.05 -2.45 5.90
C ALA A 89 -19.40 -2.11 6.57
N LEU A 90 -19.77 -0.82 6.62
CA LEU A 90 -21.12 -0.41 7.03
C LEU A 90 -22.14 -0.70 5.93
N ASP A 91 -21.79 -0.48 4.65
CA ASP A 91 -22.68 -0.79 3.52
C ASP A 91 -23.01 -2.30 3.45
N ASP A 92 -22.02 -3.18 3.61
CA ASP A 92 -22.24 -4.63 3.69
C ASP A 92 -23.11 -5.03 4.90
N PHE A 93 -22.97 -4.33 6.04
CA PHE A 93 -23.80 -4.52 7.23
C PHE A 93 -25.26 -4.08 7.00
N PHE A 94 -25.49 -2.97 6.29
CA PHE A 94 -26.83 -2.49 5.96
C PHE A 94 -27.51 -3.34 4.87
N ASP A 95 -26.74 -3.87 3.93
CA ASP A 95 -27.22 -4.83 2.93
C ASP A 95 -27.61 -6.17 3.59
N LEU A 96 -26.84 -6.64 4.58
CA LEU A 96 -27.18 -7.84 5.39
C LEU A 96 -28.46 -7.66 6.22
N LEU A 97 -28.73 -6.43 6.68
CA LEU A 97 -29.97 -6.06 7.38
C LEU A 97 -31.15 -5.76 6.44
N GLY A 98 -30.97 -5.91 5.11
CA GLY A 98 -32.04 -5.79 4.13
C GLY A 98 -32.57 -4.37 3.93
N TRP A 99 -31.78 -3.33 4.25
CA TRP A 99 -32.15 -1.94 3.99
C TRP A 99 -31.93 -1.55 2.53
N VAL A 100 -32.68 -2.18 1.62
CA VAL A 100 -32.73 -1.78 0.20
C VAL A 100 -33.54 -0.49 0.03
N LYS A 101 -32.86 0.57 -0.41
CA LYS A 101 -33.37 1.74 -1.17
C LYS A 101 -34.78 2.23 -0.82
N LEU A 102 -34.96 2.87 0.33
CA LEU A 102 -35.98 3.91 0.45
C LEU A 102 -35.38 5.22 -0.05
N ASN A 103 -35.38 5.42 -1.37
CA ASN A 103 -35.48 6.73 -2.03
C ASN A 103 -35.51 6.53 -3.56
N GLY A 104 -36.48 5.73 -4.01
CA GLY A 104 -37.09 5.93 -5.32
C GLY A 104 -38.41 6.65 -5.12
N MET A 105 -38.37 7.97 -4.87
CA MET A 105 -39.51 8.88 -5.06
C MET A 105 -39.09 10.31 -4.73
N HIS A 106 -38.69 11.07 -5.74
CA HIS A 106 -39.15 12.44 -5.96
C HIS A 106 -39.05 12.70 -7.47
N ASP A 107 -40.18 12.48 -8.16
CA ASP A 107 -40.43 13.06 -9.49
C ASP A 107 -40.29 14.59 -9.40
N ILE A 108 -39.40 15.21 -10.20
CA ILE A 108 -39.64 16.12 -11.36
C ILE A 108 -38.34 16.24 -12.17
#